data_AF-A0A4Q3EAA1-F1
#
_entry.id   AF-A0A4Q3EAA1-F1
#
_cell.length_a   1.000
_cell.length_b   1.000
_cell.length_c   1.000
_cell.angle_alpha   90.00
_cell.angle_beta   90.00
_cell.angle_gamma   90.00
#
_symmetry.space_group_name_H-M   'P 1'
#
loop_
_entity.id
_entity.type
_entity.pdbx_description
1 polymer ?
#
loop_
_entity_poly.entity_id
_entity_poly.type
_entity_poly.pdbx_seq_one_letter_code
_entity_poly.pdbx_strand_id
1 'polypeptide(L)' 'MIDLPVVPAVQNQRKPDWLRVKLPVGKEYAHVRGLVDTHKLHTICESGNCPN' A
#
# COMPACT_ATOMS: atom_id res chain seq x y z
N MET A 1 7.62 27.92 7.99
CA MET A 1 6.71 26.90 7.45
C MET A 1 6.73 27.08 5.95
N ILE A 2 7.15 26.08 5.18
CA ILE A 2 7.15 26.16 3.73
C ILE A 2 5.73 25.79 3.28
N ASP A 3 5.03 26.75 2.65
CA ASP A 3 3.78 26.47 1.97
C ASP A 3 4.06 25.64 0.72
N LEU A 4 3.50 24.44 0.66
CA LEU A 4 3.57 23.57 -0.51
C LEU A 4 2.43 23.96 -1.48
N PRO A 5 2.71 24.10 -2.78
CA PRO A 5 1.66 24.40 -3.75
C PRO A 5 0.65 23.24 -3.82
N VAL A 6 -0.64 23.56 -3.65
CA VAL A 6 -1.73 22.59 -3.79
C VAL A 6 -2.07 22.43 -5.26
N VAL A 7 -1.74 21.27 -5.83
CA VAL A 7 -2.09 20.91 -7.22
C VAL A 7 -3.56 20.45 -7.26
N PRO A 8 -4.39 20.96 -8.18
CA PRO A 8 -5.79 20.55 -8.29
C PRO A 8 -5.90 19.06 -8.62
N ALA A 9 -6.85 18.37 -7.98
CA ALA A 9 -7.05 16.94 -8.18
C ALA A 9 -7.56 16.66 -9.61
N VAL A 10 -6.75 15.94 -10.39
CA VAL A 10 -7.17 15.41 -11.70
C VAL A 10 -8.09 14.20 -11.45
N GLN A 11 -9.14 14.04 -12.26
CA GLN A 11 -10.00 12.86 -12.20
C GLN A 11 -9.16 11.56 -12.26
N ASN A 12 -9.48 10.59 -11.40
CA ASN A 12 -8.76 9.33 -11.29
C ASN A 12 -8.76 8.57 -12.62
N GLN A 13 -7.68 8.72 -13.39
CA GLN A 13 -7.44 7.92 -14.58
C GLN A 13 -7.04 6.50 -14.15
N ARG A 14 -7.51 5.50 -14.90
CA ARG A 14 -7.11 4.11 -14.65
C ARG A 14 -5.60 3.97 -14.78
N LYS A 15 -5.00 3.26 -13.83
CA LYS A 15 -3.57 2.91 -13.89
C LYS A 15 -3.30 2.03 -15.12
N PRO A 16 -2.18 2.26 -15.84
CA PRO A 16 -1.77 1.41 -16.95
C PRO A 16 -1.62 -0.05 -16.54
N ASP A 17 -1.82 -0.95 -17.49
CA ASP A 17 -1.83 -2.40 -17.27
C ASP A 17 -0.50 -2.92 -16.70
N TRP A 18 0.63 -2.40 -17.19
CA TRP A 18 1.98 -2.79 -16.74
C TRP A 18 2.29 -2.37 -15.29
N LEU A 19 1.57 -1.41 -14.72
CA LEU A 19 1.75 -0.95 -13.35
C LEU A 19 0.88 -1.72 -12.35
N ARG A 20 -0.09 -2.52 -12.84
CA ARG A 20 -1.03 -3.26 -12.00
C ARG A 20 -0.49 -4.65 -11.70
N VAL A 21 -0.51 -5.01 -10.43
CA VAL A 21 -0.14 -6.34 -9.93
C VAL A 21 -1.31 -6.96 -9.18
N LYS A 22 -1.27 -8.28 -8.98
CA LYS A 22 -2.22 -8.97 -8.11
C LYS A 22 -1.75 -8.82 -6.68
N LEU A 23 -2.68 -8.43 -5.79
CA LEU A 23 -2.36 -8.32 -4.37
C LEU A 23 -1.94 -9.68 -3.79
N PRO A 24 -1.01 -9.70 -2.83
CA PRO A 24 -0.56 -10.93 -2.21
C PRO A 24 -1.73 -11.63 -1.51
N VAL A 25 -1.89 -12.90 -1.85
CA VAL A 25 -2.90 -13.80 -1.28
C VAL A 25 -2.22 -15.12 -0.91
N GLY A 26 -2.72 -15.80 0.13
CA GLY A 26 -2.24 -17.12 0.53
C GLY A 26 -1.83 -17.22 1.99
N LYS A 27 -1.45 -18.44 2.38
CA LYS A 27 -1.15 -18.81 3.77
C LYS A 27 0.07 -18.08 4.32
N GLU A 28 1.13 -17.97 3.54
CA GLU A 28 2.39 -17.31 3.96
C GLU A 28 2.17 -15.82 4.26
N TYR A 29 1.47 -15.10 3.38
CA TYR A 29 1.12 -13.70 3.61
C TYR A 29 0.26 -13.53 4.87
N ALA A 30 -0.77 -14.38 5.05
CA ALA A 30 -1.63 -14.35 6.23
C ALA A 30 -0.85 -14.65 7.51
N HIS A 31 0.14 -15.55 7.45
CA HIS A 31 1.00 -15.87 8.58
C HIS A 31 1.86 -14.65 8.98
N VAL A 32 2.55 -14.03 8.03
CA VAL A 32 3.39 -12.84 8.29
C VAL A 32 2.53 -11.69 8.82
N ARG A 33 1.35 -11.47 8.25
CA ARG A 33 0.41 -10.44 8.74
C ARG A 33 -0.03 -10.72 10.17
N GLY A 34 -0.37 -11.97 10.49
CA GLY A 34 -0.73 -12.37 11.85
C GLY A 34 0.41 -12.13 12.86
N LEU A 35 1.67 -12.33 12.46
CA LEU A 35 2.82 -12.01 13.32
C LEU A 35 2.93 -10.50 13.59
N VAL A 36 2.80 -9.68 12.55
CA VAL A 36 2.84 -8.22 12.67
C VAL A 36 1.75 -7.73 13.62
N ASP A 37 0.51 -8.21 13.44
CA ASP A 37 -0.63 -7.84 14.29
C ASP A 37 -0.44 -8.29 15.74
N THR A 38 -0.03 -9.55 15.94
CA THR A 38 0.17 -10.15 17.27
C THR A 38 1.20 -9.37 18.09
N HIS A 39 2.28 -8.96 17.43
CA HIS A 39 3.36 -8.21 18.06
C HIS A 39 3.16 -6.68 18.01
N LYS A 40 2.03 -6.20 17.48
CA LYS A 40 1.71 -4.77 17.30
C LYS A 40 2.84 -4.01 16.59
N LEU A 41 3.40 -4.64 15.56
CA LEU A 41 4.47 -4.06 14.76
C LEU A 41 3.88 -3.19 13.65
N HIS A 42 4.70 -2.26 13.15
CA HIS A 42 4.35 -1.45 11.99
C HIS A 42 5.29 -1.78 10.84
N THR A 43 4.71 -2.00 9.65
CA THR A 43 5.46 -2.29 8.44
C THR A 43 5.08 -1.32 7.33
N ILE A 44 6.05 -0.98 6.48
CA ILE A 44 5.78 -0.15 5.30
C ILE A 44 4.84 -0.85 4.31
N CYS A 45 4.80 -2.19 4.33
CA CYS A 45 3.90 -2.97 3.50
C CYS A 45 2.43 -2.64 3.80
N GLU A 46 2.06 -2.56 5.08
CA GLU A 46 0.69 -2.23 5.49
C GLU A 46 0.42 -0.73 5.48
N SER A 47 1.29 0.08 6.10
CA SER A 47 1.06 1.53 6.19
C SER A 47 1.09 2.21 4.82
N GLY A 48 1.93 1.70 3.92
CA GLY A 48 2.07 2.22 2.56
C GLY A 48 1.04 1.64 1.58
N ASN A 49 0.18 0.69 1.99
CA ASN A 49 -0.66 -0.10 1.08
C ASN A 49 0.14 -0.59 -0.14
N CYS A 50 1.32 -1.14 0.12
CA CYS A 50 2.24 -1.58 -0.93
C CYS A 50 1.57 -2.70 -1.74
N PRO A 51 1.51 -2.61 -3.09
CA PRO A 51 0.84 -3.60 -3.90
C PRO A 51 1.67 -4.88 -4.14
N ASN A 52 2.92 -4.90 -3.66
CA ASN A 52 3.89 -5.99 -3.84
C ASN A 52 3.79 -7.05 -2.74
#